data_AF-A0AAX6MK17-F1
#
_entry.id   AF-A0AAX6MK17-F1
#
_cell.length_a   1.000
_cell.length_b   1.000
_cell.length_c   1.000
_cell.angle_alpha   90.00
_cell.angle_beta   90.00
_cell.angle_gamma   90.00
#
_symmetry.space_group_name_H-M   'P 1'
#
loop_
_entity.id
_entity.type
_entity.pdbx_description
1 polymer ?
#
loop_
_entity_poly.entity_id
_entity_poly.type
_entity_poly.pdbx_seq_one_letter_code
_entity_poly.pdbx_strand_id
1 'polypeptide(L)'
;MFPTLADDLHRSETDLGASSHASTQIRRTVDFDQLKPTGKPVHYAADGPGAYVAAIAIEGRNGMWLNRDEIRGLIHKLLKYITAYRAWNDHLGTPSDPEHAELDAFTRDIDTQYGGRDSKKPDGTRFISDDDAVTKVELFVKSLEKRYDPSLPGTDQVYQVSSPLYVGCFKNMEDRAITYQPNTGLKMADKLWGLVCCTLAYMDKDPTIVVVPVIRTWRRPDLPLAEVLTTILGSALVAQDGFNAQIPGATLDRSMPSILTAAEQYVLALEPHLKDSLDASSLEMEKRRRYLESMEFVSNFPSAEVENTLGELRGHQQEIYSIDDQYAALIRRIEADTAEMQRQKEAAESYVRLLTAVN
;
A
#
# COMPACT_ATOMS: atom_id res chain seq x y z
N MET A 1 11.36 -31.61 -23.37
CA MET A 1 11.62 -31.76 -21.93
C MET A 1 12.22 -30.45 -21.45
N PHE A 2 11.40 -29.60 -20.83
CA PHE A 2 11.83 -28.32 -20.27
C PHE A 2 12.28 -28.54 -18.82
N PRO A 3 13.40 -27.98 -18.36
CA PRO A 3 13.76 -28.00 -16.94
C PRO A 3 12.84 -27.05 -16.17
N THR A 4 12.43 -27.47 -14.99
CA THR A 4 11.52 -26.75 -14.09
C THR A 4 12.25 -25.66 -13.31
N LEU A 5 11.57 -24.51 -13.15
CA LEU A 5 11.91 -23.26 -12.45
C LEU A 5 12.26 -23.37 -10.93
N ALA A 6 12.56 -24.57 -10.43
CA ALA A 6 12.79 -24.82 -9.01
C ALA A 6 14.27 -24.75 -8.57
N ASP A 7 15.22 -24.78 -9.50
CA ASP A 7 16.65 -24.92 -9.15
C ASP A 7 17.40 -23.60 -8.91
N ASP A 8 16.82 -22.45 -9.24
CA ASP A 8 17.49 -21.13 -9.10
C ASP A 8 17.26 -20.44 -7.74
N LEU A 9 16.46 -21.03 -6.84
CA LEU A 9 16.14 -20.43 -5.53
C LEU A 9 17.08 -20.83 -4.39
N HIS A 10 18.11 -21.66 -4.63
CA HIS A 10 18.97 -22.19 -3.58
C HIS A 10 20.48 -21.88 -3.70
N ARG A 11 20.89 -20.99 -4.62
CA ARG A 11 22.32 -20.68 -4.82
C ARG A 11 22.79 -19.27 -4.43
N SER A 12 21.99 -18.45 -3.76
CA SER A 12 22.42 -17.08 -3.39
C SER A 12 22.60 -16.79 -1.91
N GLU A 13 22.46 -17.77 -1.00
CA GLU A 13 22.51 -17.52 0.46
C GLU A 13 23.86 -17.79 1.15
N THR A 14 24.96 -18.04 0.43
CA THR A 14 26.24 -18.43 1.09
C THR A 14 27.48 -17.61 0.75
N ASP A 15 27.32 -16.37 0.27
CA ASP A 15 28.45 -15.43 0.28
C ASP A 15 27.94 -14.00 0.41
N LEU A 16 28.03 -13.44 1.62
CA LEU A 16 28.23 -12.02 1.92
C LEU A 16 28.30 -11.87 3.46
N GLY A 17 29.47 -12.15 4.01
CA GLY A 17 29.80 -11.86 5.40
C GLY A 17 29.94 -10.36 5.63
N ALA A 18 29.35 -9.92 6.75
CA ALA A 18 29.71 -8.75 7.56
C ALA A 18 29.71 -7.35 6.90
N SER A 19 28.59 -6.63 7.06
CA SER A 19 28.62 -5.22 7.48
C SER A 19 27.29 -4.84 8.13
N SER A 20 27.35 -4.52 9.42
CA SER A 20 26.23 -4.15 10.28
C SER A 20 25.78 -2.71 10.01
N HIS A 21 24.73 -2.55 9.20
CA HIS A 21 23.65 -1.57 9.36
C HIS A 21 22.63 -1.89 8.26
N ALA A 22 21.75 -2.84 8.55
CA ALA A 22 20.66 -3.20 7.66
C ALA A 22 19.69 -2.02 7.54
N SER A 23 19.89 -1.18 6.52
CA SER A 23 18.81 -0.39 5.95
C SER A 23 17.77 -1.39 5.49
N THR A 24 16.57 -1.35 6.07
CA THR A 24 15.40 -2.04 5.53
C THR A 24 15.09 -1.43 4.16
N GLN A 25 15.81 -1.86 3.13
CA GLN A 25 15.57 -1.48 1.74
C GLN A 25 14.21 -2.04 1.35
N ILE A 26 13.18 -1.20 1.39
CA ILE A 26 11.83 -1.59 1.02
C ILE A 26 11.78 -1.77 -0.49
N ARG A 27 11.94 -3.02 -0.93
CA ARG A 27 11.50 -3.52 -2.24
C ARG A 27 10.04 -3.09 -2.41
N ARG A 28 9.71 -2.23 -3.40
CA ARG A 28 8.35 -1.87 -3.94
C ARG A 28 8.17 -0.38 -4.31
N THR A 29 9.19 0.48 -4.25
CA THR A 29 9.06 1.85 -4.77
C THR A 29 9.48 1.91 -6.24
N VAL A 30 8.83 2.78 -7.03
CA VAL A 30 9.13 2.98 -8.46
C VAL A 30 10.59 3.41 -8.65
N ASP A 31 11.11 4.23 -7.74
CA ASP A 31 12.50 4.71 -7.72
C ASP A 31 13.51 3.60 -7.35
N PHE A 32 13.20 2.80 -6.31
CA PHE A 32 14.06 1.67 -5.91
C PHE A 32 14.21 0.64 -7.04
N ASP A 33 13.15 0.45 -7.81
CA ASP A 33 13.19 -0.44 -8.97
C ASP A 33 14.06 0.12 -10.11
N GLN A 34 14.26 1.45 -10.22
CA GLN A 34 15.22 2.05 -11.16
C GLN A 34 16.69 1.94 -10.73
N LEU A 35 16.97 1.74 -9.43
CA LEU A 35 18.33 1.76 -8.86
C LEU A 35 19.08 0.41 -8.86
N LYS A 36 18.48 -0.69 -9.33
CA LYS A 36 19.15 -2.01 -9.36
C LYS A 36 20.36 -1.98 -10.33
N PRO A 37 21.55 -2.54 -10.00
CA PRO A 37 22.72 -2.58 -10.91
C PRO A 37 22.55 -3.49 -12.13
N THR A 38 21.62 -4.46 -12.06
CA THR A 38 21.13 -5.21 -13.22
C THR A 38 20.04 -4.44 -13.98
N GLY A 39 19.69 -3.25 -13.48
CA GLY A 39 19.57 -2.01 -14.24
C GLY A 39 18.16 -1.48 -14.43
N LYS A 40 17.25 -2.39 -14.76
CA LYS A 40 15.85 -2.09 -15.00
C LYS A 40 15.08 -3.30 -14.48
N PRO A 41 13.88 -3.15 -13.90
CA PRO A 41 12.90 -4.22 -14.02
C PRO A 41 12.81 -4.53 -15.52
N VAL A 42 12.42 -5.72 -15.93
CA VAL A 42 12.12 -5.98 -17.36
C VAL A 42 10.82 -5.21 -17.73
N HIS A 43 10.76 -3.93 -17.42
CA HIS A 43 9.90 -2.98 -18.08
C HIS A 43 10.28 -3.04 -19.54
N TYR A 44 9.25 -3.18 -20.35
CA TYR A 44 9.37 -3.10 -21.79
C TYR A 44 10.31 -1.94 -22.18
N ALA A 45 11.19 -2.18 -23.14
CA ALA A 45 12.05 -1.13 -23.66
C ALA A 45 11.19 0.12 -23.99
N ALA A 46 11.72 1.30 -23.66
CA ALA A 46 10.99 2.57 -23.74
C ALA A 46 10.71 3.02 -25.20
N ASP A 47 11.07 2.18 -26.17
CA ASP A 47 10.84 2.39 -27.58
C ASP A 47 9.37 2.17 -27.96
N GLY A 48 8.83 3.12 -28.70
CA GLY A 48 7.49 3.03 -29.28
C GLY A 48 6.34 3.44 -28.34
N PRO A 49 5.10 3.27 -28.82
CA PRO A 49 3.93 3.85 -28.17
C PRO A 49 3.47 3.01 -26.98
N GLY A 50 3.02 3.67 -25.91
CA GLY A 50 2.53 2.99 -24.73
C GLY A 50 1.97 3.92 -23.65
N ALA A 51 1.41 3.31 -22.62
CA ALA A 51 1.04 3.95 -21.37
C ALA A 51 2.17 3.83 -20.35
N TYR A 52 2.38 4.90 -19.59
CA TYR A 52 3.38 5.00 -18.54
C TYR A 52 2.74 5.51 -17.26
N VAL A 53 3.39 5.22 -16.14
CA VAL A 53 3.12 5.81 -14.83
C VAL A 53 4.26 6.77 -14.52
N ALA A 54 3.92 7.95 -14.04
CA ALA A 54 4.83 8.91 -13.45
C ALA A 54 4.51 9.05 -11.95
N ALA A 55 5.56 9.16 -11.14
CA ALA A 55 5.49 9.41 -9.71
C ALA A 55 6.44 10.54 -9.32
N ILE A 56 6.13 11.23 -8.22
CA ILE A 56 7.01 12.24 -7.60
C ILE A 56 7.71 11.55 -6.43
N ALA A 57 9.01 11.35 -6.53
CA ALA A 57 9.87 10.93 -5.42
C ALA A 57 10.53 12.16 -4.78
N ILE A 58 11.11 11.97 -3.59
CA ILE A 58 11.95 13.00 -2.96
C ILE A 58 13.40 12.51 -3.02
N GLU A 59 14.30 13.36 -3.51
CA GLU A 59 15.72 13.06 -3.61
C GLU A 59 16.29 12.65 -2.24
N GLY A 60 17.18 11.66 -2.25
CA GLY A 60 17.77 11.12 -1.02
C GLY A 60 16.83 10.24 -0.18
N ARG A 61 15.62 9.91 -0.65
CA ARG A 61 14.65 9.05 0.08
C ARG A 61 14.36 7.70 -0.56
N ASN A 62 15.12 7.27 -1.57
CA ASN A 62 14.96 5.96 -2.22
C ASN A 62 13.50 5.69 -2.68
N GLY A 63 12.86 6.71 -3.27
CA GLY A 63 11.48 6.63 -3.75
C GLY A 63 10.39 6.83 -2.71
N MET A 64 10.74 6.92 -1.43
CA MET A 64 9.76 7.28 -0.43
C MET A 64 9.32 8.73 -0.62
N TRP A 65 8.03 8.96 -0.39
CA TRP A 65 7.41 10.25 -0.59
C TRP A 65 7.39 11.04 0.73
N LEU A 66 6.24 11.62 1.06
CA LEU A 66 6.08 12.48 2.23
C LEU A 66 5.74 11.68 3.48
N ASN A 67 6.17 12.20 4.63
CA ASN A 67 5.66 11.77 5.93
C ASN A 67 4.36 12.52 6.28
N ARG A 68 3.77 12.19 7.43
CA ARG A 68 2.50 12.77 7.91
C ARG A 68 2.54 14.30 7.99
N ASP A 69 3.58 14.86 8.58
CA ASP A 69 3.69 16.30 8.83
C ASP A 69 3.96 17.08 7.54
N GLU A 70 4.70 16.47 6.61
CA GLU A 70 4.92 16.99 5.26
C GLU A 70 3.63 16.98 4.43
N ILE A 71 2.79 15.93 4.52
CA ILE A 71 1.48 15.91 3.86
C ILE A 71 0.59 17.03 4.38
N ARG A 72 0.55 17.22 5.70
CA ARG A 72 -0.18 18.34 6.31
C ARG A 72 0.35 19.69 5.83
N GLY A 73 1.67 19.84 5.72
CA GLY A 73 2.32 21.02 5.17
C GLY A 73 1.92 21.29 3.72
N LEU A 74 1.90 20.25 2.87
CA LEU A 74 1.49 20.34 1.48
C LEU A 74 0.02 20.76 1.37
N ILE A 75 -0.89 20.10 2.10
CA ILE A 75 -2.32 20.45 2.15
C ILE A 75 -2.50 21.92 2.50
N HIS A 76 -1.86 22.39 3.58
CA HIS A 76 -1.99 23.78 4.03
C HIS A 76 -1.54 24.78 2.95
N LYS A 77 -0.43 24.51 2.26
CA LYS A 77 0.08 25.40 1.21
C LYS A 77 -0.78 25.38 -0.05
N LEU A 78 -1.32 24.24 -0.44
CA LEU A 78 -2.26 24.15 -1.56
C LEU A 78 -3.55 24.93 -1.28
N LEU A 79 -4.08 24.83 -0.06
CA LEU A 79 -5.23 25.63 0.37
C LEU A 79 -4.91 27.13 0.39
N LYS A 80 -3.73 27.54 0.91
CA LYS A 80 -3.28 28.95 0.86
C LYS A 80 -3.15 29.45 -0.59
N TYR A 81 -2.71 28.59 -1.52
CA TYR A 81 -2.61 28.94 -2.94
C TYR A 81 -4.00 29.15 -3.58
N ILE A 82 -5.00 28.33 -3.22
CA ILE A 82 -6.40 28.55 -3.62
C ILE A 82 -6.93 29.88 -3.07
N THR A 83 -6.66 30.18 -1.79
CA THR A 83 -7.06 31.46 -1.19
C THR A 83 -6.46 32.65 -1.94
N ALA A 84 -5.18 32.58 -2.30
CA ALA A 84 -4.52 33.61 -3.08
C ALA A 84 -5.14 33.79 -4.48
N TYR A 85 -5.49 32.70 -5.17
CA TYR A 85 -6.22 32.78 -6.45
C TYR A 85 -7.58 33.47 -6.30
N ARG A 86 -8.39 33.08 -5.30
CA ARG A 86 -9.72 33.66 -5.07
C ARG A 86 -9.63 35.15 -4.73
N ALA A 87 -8.69 35.51 -3.85
CA ALA A 87 -8.40 36.89 -3.49
C ALA A 87 -8.07 37.75 -4.72
N TRP A 88 -7.29 37.21 -5.67
CA TRP A 88 -6.98 37.88 -6.93
C TRP A 88 -8.19 37.99 -7.87
N ASN A 89 -8.97 36.92 -8.02
CA ASN A 89 -10.09 36.87 -8.96
C ASN A 89 -11.28 37.74 -8.52
N ASP A 90 -11.57 37.79 -7.23
CA ASP A 90 -12.73 38.50 -6.68
C ASP A 90 -12.53 40.03 -6.61
N HIS A 91 -11.35 40.55 -6.99
CA HIS A 91 -10.96 41.96 -6.81
C HIS A 91 -11.15 42.47 -5.38
N LEU A 92 -11.24 41.55 -4.41
CA LEU A 92 -11.14 41.84 -3.00
C LEU A 92 -9.72 42.39 -2.83
N GLY A 93 -9.57 43.59 -2.27
CA GLY A 93 -8.25 44.20 -2.07
C GLY A 93 -7.76 45.06 -3.23
N THR A 94 -7.42 46.31 -2.89
CA THR A 94 -6.43 47.04 -3.69
C THR A 94 -5.05 46.43 -3.41
N PRO A 95 -4.08 46.50 -4.34
CA PRO A 95 -2.70 46.04 -4.11
C PRO A 95 -2.01 46.62 -2.86
N SER A 96 -2.63 47.61 -2.23
CA SER A 96 -2.21 48.27 -1.00
C SER A 96 -2.58 47.51 0.29
N ASP A 97 -3.38 46.44 0.22
CA ASP A 97 -3.73 45.62 1.37
C ASP A 97 -2.56 44.67 1.74
N PRO A 98 -2.03 44.74 2.97
CA PRO A 98 -0.96 43.85 3.43
C PRO A 98 -1.24 42.36 3.26
N GLU A 99 -2.49 41.91 3.43
CA GLU A 99 -2.87 40.50 3.31
C GLU A 99 -2.76 40.02 1.85
N HIS A 100 -3.22 40.85 0.91
CA HIS A 100 -3.08 40.58 -0.52
C HIS A 100 -1.62 40.56 -0.97
N ALA A 101 -0.80 41.48 -0.45
CA ALA A 101 0.63 41.50 -0.72
C ALA A 101 1.34 40.24 -0.21
N GLU A 102 0.94 39.71 0.95
CA GLU A 102 1.48 38.45 1.48
C GLU A 102 1.09 37.25 0.60
N LEU A 103 -0.18 37.19 0.17
CA LEU A 103 -0.67 36.12 -0.71
C LEU A 103 0.00 36.14 -2.10
N ASP A 104 0.21 37.33 -2.68
CA ASP A 104 0.95 37.45 -3.94
C ASP A 104 2.42 37.05 -3.77
N ALA A 105 3.08 37.50 -2.70
CA ALA A 105 4.46 37.10 -2.41
C ALA A 105 4.58 35.57 -2.25
N PHE A 106 3.68 34.96 -1.47
CA PHE A 106 3.63 33.52 -1.29
C PHE A 106 3.45 32.75 -2.61
N THR A 107 2.50 33.16 -3.45
CA THR A 107 2.27 32.47 -4.74
C THR A 107 3.42 32.68 -5.71
N ARG A 108 4.06 33.86 -5.70
CA ARG A 108 5.25 34.15 -6.50
C ARG A 108 6.42 33.25 -6.10
N ASP A 109 6.63 33.05 -4.81
CA ASP A 109 7.70 32.19 -4.31
C ASP A 109 7.46 30.73 -4.72
N ILE A 110 6.21 30.25 -4.73
CA ILE A 110 5.88 28.92 -5.28
C ILE A 110 6.09 28.89 -6.81
N ASP A 111 5.55 29.86 -7.55
CA ASP A 111 5.55 29.85 -9.02
C ASP A 111 6.96 29.89 -9.64
N THR A 112 7.94 30.40 -8.87
CA THR A 112 9.33 30.59 -9.28
C THR A 112 10.28 29.46 -8.88
N GLN A 113 9.82 28.44 -8.14
CA GLN A 113 10.68 27.30 -7.76
C GLN A 113 11.22 26.56 -8.99
N TYR A 114 10.36 26.32 -9.99
CA TYR A 114 10.74 25.69 -11.25
C TYR A 114 10.28 26.52 -12.45
N GLY A 115 11.17 27.36 -12.95
CA GLY A 115 10.90 28.30 -14.04
C GLY A 115 10.50 29.68 -13.52
N GLY A 116 9.60 30.37 -14.22
CA GLY A 116 9.15 31.70 -13.81
C GLY A 116 7.70 31.94 -14.22
N ARG A 117 7.11 33.00 -13.67
CA ARG A 117 5.79 33.49 -14.12
C ARG A 117 5.85 33.90 -15.59
N ASP A 118 4.72 33.77 -16.27
CA ASP A 118 4.61 34.24 -17.65
C ASP A 118 4.80 35.77 -17.65
N SER A 119 5.86 36.25 -18.31
CA SER A 119 6.12 37.68 -18.48
C SER A 119 4.94 38.46 -19.08
N LYS A 120 4.04 37.79 -19.79
CA LYS A 120 2.82 38.37 -20.38
C LYS A 120 1.63 38.43 -19.43
N LYS A 121 1.70 37.71 -18.30
CA LYS A 121 0.73 37.70 -17.21
C LYS A 121 1.50 37.72 -15.88
N PRO A 122 2.13 38.87 -15.56
CA PRO A 122 2.91 39.01 -14.33
C PRO A 122 2.03 38.88 -13.08
N ASP A 123 0.74 39.23 -13.23
CA ASP A 123 -0.26 39.22 -12.18
C ASP A 123 -1.05 37.91 -12.18
N GLY A 124 -1.30 37.38 -10.98
CA GLY A 124 -2.09 36.18 -10.75
C GLY A 124 -1.26 34.91 -10.54
N THR A 125 -1.97 33.80 -10.35
CA THR A 125 -1.38 32.48 -10.06
C THR A 125 -1.04 31.72 -11.34
N ARG A 126 0.16 31.13 -11.42
CA ARG A 126 0.60 30.35 -12.59
C ARG A 126 -0.24 29.08 -12.82
N PHE A 127 -0.61 28.38 -11.76
CA PHE A 127 -1.16 27.02 -11.85
C PHE A 127 -2.69 26.94 -11.73
N ILE A 128 -3.33 27.96 -11.18
CA ILE A 128 -4.80 28.07 -11.12
C ILE A 128 -5.21 29.28 -11.97
N SER A 129 -6.07 29.06 -12.96
CA SER A 129 -6.53 30.12 -13.89
C SER A 129 -8.03 30.33 -13.91
N ASP A 130 -8.78 29.45 -13.27
CA ASP A 130 -10.23 29.35 -13.32
C ASP A 130 -10.72 28.45 -12.16
N ASP A 131 -12.02 28.46 -11.91
CA ASP A 131 -12.64 27.72 -10.80
C ASP A 131 -12.64 26.19 -11.01
N ASP A 132 -12.50 25.73 -12.27
CA ASP A 132 -12.31 24.31 -12.58
C ASP A 132 -10.93 23.83 -12.09
N ALA A 133 -9.89 24.64 -12.29
CA ALA A 133 -8.57 24.39 -11.70
C ALA A 133 -8.61 24.39 -10.16
N VAL A 134 -9.37 25.29 -9.54
CA VAL A 134 -9.60 25.26 -8.07
C VAL A 134 -10.20 23.93 -7.64
N THR A 135 -11.28 23.51 -8.32
CA THR A 135 -11.98 22.24 -8.00
C THR A 135 -11.04 21.04 -8.08
N LYS A 136 -10.13 21.00 -9.06
CA LYS A 136 -9.13 19.93 -9.20
C LYS A 136 -8.14 19.91 -8.04
N VAL A 137 -7.66 21.08 -7.61
CA VAL A 137 -6.74 21.19 -6.46
C VAL A 137 -7.46 20.79 -5.17
N GLU A 138 -8.73 21.18 -4.98
CA GLU A 138 -9.54 20.76 -3.82
C GLU A 138 -9.79 19.25 -3.79
N LEU A 139 -10.06 18.63 -4.94
CA LEU A 139 -10.18 17.16 -5.04
C LEU A 139 -8.87 16.47 -4.68
N PHE A 140 -7.74 17.00 -5.14
CA PHE A 140 -6.43 16.48 -4.78
C PHE A 140 -6.16 16.62 -3.28
N VAL A 141 -6.48 17.76 -2.68
CA VAL A 141 -6.39 17.97 -1.22
C VAL A 141 -7.20 16.91 -0.47
N LYS A 142 -8.44 16.62 -0.89
CA LYS A 142 -9.25 15.54 -0.29
C LYS A 142 -8.61 14.16 -0.42
N SER A 143 -7.90 13.88 -1.51
CA SER A 143 -7.10 12.65 -1.64
C SER A 143 -5.93 12.63 -0.66
N LEU A 144 -5.22 13.75 -0.48
CA LEU A 144 -4.13 13.88 0.50
C LEU A 144 -4.62 13.71 1.95
N GLU A 145 -5.82 14.18 2.27
CA GLU A 145 -6.43 14.00 3.58
C GLU A 145 -6.66 12.52 3.91
N LYS A 146 -7.04 11.68 2.93
CA LYS A 146 -7.15 10.22 3.12
C LYS A 146 -5.80 9.56 3.39
N ARG A 147 -4.73 10.19 2.90
CA ARG A 147 -3.32 9.78 3.07
C ARG A 147 -2.71 10.33 4.36
N TYR A 148 -3.41 11.24 5.04
CA TYR A 148 -3.02 11.78 6.34
C TYR A 148 -3.66 10.95 7.45
N ASP A 149 -2.86 10.14 8.14
CA ASP A 149 -3.30 9.43 9.34
C ASP A 149 -2.76 10.15 10.59
N PRO A 150 -3.63 10.80 11.40
CA PRO A 150 -3.21 11.50 12.61
C PRO A 150 -2.70 10.57 13.70
N SER A 151 -3.01 9.27 13.64
CA SER A 151 -2.57 8.27 14.62
C SER A 151 -1.11 7.84 14.42
N LEU A 152 -0.55 8.02 13.21
CA LEU A 152 0.85 7.78 12.95
C LEU A 152 1.72 8.83 13.66
N PRO A 153 2.91 8.48 14.16
CA PRO A 153 3.82 9.45 14.77
C PRO A 153 4.23 10.52 13.76
N GLY A 154 4.33 11.78 14.21
CA GLY A 154 4.68 12.94 13.37
C GLY A 154 6.14 13.10 13.03
N THR A 155 6.96 12.10 13.34
CA THR A 155 8.41 12.20 13.21
C THR A 155 8.86 11.81 11.81
N ASP A 156 10.09 12.19 11.46
CA ASP A 156 10.80 11.86 10.21
C ASP A 156 11.05 10.34 9.99
N GLN A 157 10.29 9.48 10.67
CA GLN A 157 10.54 8.04 10.71
C GLN A 157 9.59 7.23 9.82
N VAL A 158 8.43 7.78 9.46
CA VAL A 158 7.44 7.07 8.65
C VAL A 158 7.07 7.87 7.40
N TYR A 159 7.65 7.46 6.27
CA TYR A 159 7.35 8.01 4.96
C TYR A 159 6.37 7.11 4.19
N GLN A 160 5.58 7.71 3.30
CA GLN A 160 4.78 6.94 2.36
C GLN A 160 5.66 6.23 1.34
N VAL A 161 5.29 4.98 1.03
CA VAL A 161 6.02 4.13 0.08
C VAL A 161 5.96 4.70 -1.34
N SER A 162 4.90 5.42 -1.70
CA SER A 162 4.76 6.05 -3.02
C SER A 162 3.89 7.30 -2.98
N SER A 163 4.16 8.22 -3.91
CA SER A 163 3.26 9.34 -4.19
C SER A 163 1.96 8.87 -4.86
N PRO A 164 0.93 9.74 -4.91
CA PRO A 164 -0.10 9.67 -5.93
C PRO A 164 0.52 9.52 -7.33
N LEU A 165 -0.16 8.80 -8.22
CA LEU A 165 0.34 8.48 -9.55
C LEU A 165 -0.27 9.39 -10.60
N TYR A 166 0.51 9.69 -11.64
CA TYR A 166 -0.01 10.20 -12.91
C TYR A 166 0.17 9.13 -13.97
N VAL A 167 -0.85 8.92 -14.77
CA VAL A 167 -0.81 8.03 -15.93
C VAL A 167 -0.92 8.87 -17.18
N GLY A 168 -0.07 8.58 -18.15
CA GLY A 168 -0.20 9.16 -19.46
C GLY A 168 0.08 8.14 -20.53
N CYS A 169 -0.24 8.50 -21.77
CA CYS A 169 0.20 7.77 -22.95
C CYS A 169 1.11 8.62 -23.82
N PHE A 170 2.00 7.97 -24.56
CA PHE A 170 2.87 8.67 -25.50
C PHE A 170 3.29 7.77 -26.67
N LYS A 171 3.72 8.39 -27.78
CA LYS A 171 4.16 7.67 -28.97
C LYS A 171 5.60 7.13 -28.86
N ASN A 172 6.42 7.78 -28.03
CA ASN A 172 7.81 7.42 -27.75
C ASN A 172 8.17 7.73 -26.29
N MET A 173 8.04 6.74 -25.40
CA MET A 173 8.08 6.98 -23.95
C MET A 173 9.41 7.58 -23.44
N GLU A 174 10.52 7.38 -24.16
CA GLU A 174 11.84 7.93 -23.83
C GLU A 174 11.86 9.46 -23.76
N ASP A 175 11.20 10.13 -24.70
CA ASP A 175 11.16 11.61 -24.77
C ASP A 175 10.36 12.23 -23.60
N ARG A 176 9.47 11.45 -23.00
CA ARG A 176 8.48 11.95 -22.05
C ARG A 176 9.04 12.09 -20.64
N ALA A 177 9.94 11.20 -20.23
CA ALA A 177 10.57 11.28 -18.90
C ALA A 177 11.33 12.59 -18.70
N ILE A 178 11.99 13.10 -19.75
CA ILE A 178 12.70 14.38 -19.75
C ILE A 178 11.72 15.55 -19.58
N THR A 179 10.57 15.47 -20.25
CA THR A 179 9.60 16.57 -20.35
C THR A 179 8.96 16.93 -19.01
N TYR A 180 8.90 15.97 -18.08
CA TYR A 180 8.33 16.22 -16.75
C TYR A 180 9.35 16.75 -15.74
N GLN A 181 10.65 16.63 -15.99
CA GLN A 181 11.66 16.92 -14.97
C GLN A 181 11.63 18.39 -14.52
N PRO A 182 11.86 18.68 -13.21
CA PRO A 182 11.84 20.04 -12.68
C PRO A 182 12.84 21.00 -13.38
N ASN A 183 13.98 20.47 -13.82
CA ASN A 183 15.00 21.24 -14.56
C ASN A 183 14.53 21.77 -15.93
N THR A 184 13.40 21.27 -16.45
CA THR A 184 12.76 21.82 -17.67
C THR A 184 11.84 23.02 -17.39
N GLY A 185 11.70 23.40 -16.12
CA GLY A 185 10.75 24.43 -15.67
C GLY A 185 9.29 23.99 -15.74
N LEU A 186 9.03 22.67 -15.85
CA LEU A 186 7.70 22.06 -15.82
C LEU A 186 6.73 22.61 -16.88
N LYS A 187 7.24 23.13 -18.01
CA LYS A 187 6.44 23.83 -19.03
C LYS A 187 5.36 22.97 -19.68
N MET A 188 5.57 21.66 -19.71
CA MET A 188 4.69 20.68 -20.36
C MET A 188 4.02 19.74 -19.35
N ALA A 189 4.23 19.97 -18.05
CA ALA A 189 3.56 19.24 -16.99
C ALA A 189 2.11 19.70 -16.88
N ASP A 190 1.24 18.81 -16.38
CA ASP A 190 -0.10 19.22 -15.97
C ASP A 190 0.00 20.29 -14.87
N LYS A 191 -0.94 21.24 -14.83
CA LYS A 191 -0.87 22.37 -13.90
C LYS A 191 -0.89 21.93 -12.44
N LEU A 192 -1.70 20.92 -12.08
CA LEU A 192 -1.74 20.38 -10.72
C LEU A 192 -0.41 19.72 -10.37
N TRP A 193 0.14 18.93 -11.30
CA TRP A 193 1.45 18.30 -11.14
C TRP A 193 2.56 19.34 -10.92
N GLY A 194 2.56 20.40 -11.73
CA GLY A 194 3.49 21.52 -11.62
C GLY A 194 3.38 22.24 -10.28
N LEU A 195 2.15 22.54 -9.85
CA LEU A 195 1.88 23.19 -8.56
C LEU A 195 2.43 22.36 -7.40
N VAL A 196 2.21 21.04 -7.40
CA VAL A 196 2.70 20.16 -6.33
C VAL A 196 4.23 20.11 -6.32
N CYS A 197 4.89 19.97 -7.47
CA CYS A 197 6.35 20.00 -7.53
C CYS A 197 6.93 21.32 -6.99
N CYS A 198 6.38 22.45 -7.42
CA CYS A 198 6.80 23.76 -6.92
C CYS A 198 6.52 23.91 -5.41
N THR A 199 5.37 23.44 -4.92
CA THR A 199 5.03 23.54 -3.50
C THR A 199 5.97 22.69 -2.65
N LEU A 200 6.38 21.51 -3.13
CA LEU A 200 7.38 20.66 -2.49
C LEU A 200 8.76 21.34 -2.44
N ALA A 201 9.20 21.97 -3.53
CA ALA A 201 10.43 22.76 -3.54
C ALA A 201 10.40 23.93 -2.55
N TYR A 202 9.27 24.66 -2.49
CA TYR A 202 9.06 25.71 -1.49
C TYR A 202 9.06 25.17 -0.04
N MET A 203 8.85 23.87 0.16
CA MET A 203 8.94 23.19 1.46
C MET A 203 10.35 22.62 1.74
N ASP A 204 11.36 23.07 1.00
CA ASP A 204 12.73 22.56 1.06
C ASP A 204 12.81 21.05 0.79
N LYS A 205 11.98 20.55 -0.13
CA LYS A 205 12.05 19.19 -0.65
C LYS A 205 12.55 19.23 -2.09
N ASP A 206 13.32 18.24 -2.48
CA ASP A 206 13.82 18.14 -3.85
C ASP A 206 13.04 17.06 -4.60
N PRO A 207 11.89 17.41 -5.23
CA PRO A 207 11.06 16.44 -5.94
C PRO A 207 11.76 15.95 -7.21
N THR A 208 11.91 14.63 -7.33
CA THR A 208 12.36 13.97 -8.57
C THR A 208 11.21 13.25 -9.22
N ILE A 209 11.24 13.18 -10.56
CA ILE A 209 10.15 12.55 -11.32
C ILE A 209 10.64 11.25 -11.91
N VAL A 210 9.91 10.19 -11.57
CA VAL A 210 10.20 8.82 -11.96
C VAL A 210 9.13 8.39 -12.94
N VAL A 211 9.53 8.01 -14.16
CA VAL A 211 8.61 7.56 -15.20
C VAL A 211 8.89 6.10 -15.56
N VAL A 212 7.85 5.28 -15.57
CA VAL A 212 7.94 3.84 -15.84
C VAL A 212 6.92 3.44 -16.92
N PRO A 213 7.38 2.87 -18.05
CA PRO A 213 6.52 2.20 -19.02
C PRO A 213 5.75 1.04 -18.38
N VAL A 214 4.43 1.02 -18.54
CA VAL A 214 3.58 -0.06 -17.99
C VAL A 214 3.05 -0.95 -19.10
N ILE A 215 2.48 -0.35 -20.15
CA ILE A 215 1.86 -1.08 -21.26
C ILE A 215 2.41 -0.53 -22.57
N ARG A 216 3.05 -1.38 -23.38
CA ARG A 216 3.31 -1.04 -24.78
C ARG A 216 2.08 -1.26 -25.63
N THR A 217 2.04 -0.60 -26.76
CA THR A 217 1.00 -0.77 -27.78
C THR A 217 1.65 -0.96 -29.14
N TRP A 218 1.02 -1.75 -29.99
CA TRP A 218 1.52 -2.07 -31.33
C TRP A 218 0.61 -1.46 -32.39
N ARG A 219 -0.67 -1.26 -32.07
CA ARG A 219 -1.66 -0.59 -32.92
C ARG A 219 -2.03 0.75 -32.30
N ARG A 220 -2.09 1.79 -33.13
CA ARG A 220 -2.45 3.16 -32.69
C ARG A 220 -3.77 3.24 -31.90
N PRO A 221 -4.84 2.48 -32.24
CA PRO A 221 -6.09 2.52 -31.48
C PRO A 221 -5.99 1.95 -30.07
N ASP A 222 -4.96 1.14 -29.76
CA ASP A 222 -4.79 0.52 -28.44
C ASP A 222 -4.19 1.50 -27.42
N LEU A 223 -3.59 2.61 -27.86
CA LEU A 223 -2.89 3.57 -27.00
C LEU A 223 -3.82 4.25 -25.97
N PRO A 224 -5.00 4.78 -26.37
CA PRO A 224 -5.98 5.29 -25.40
C PRO A 224 -6.49 4.21 -24.44
N LEU A 225 -6.66 2.97 -24.91
CA LEU A 225 -7.15 1.86 -24.06
C LEU A 225 -6.11 1.48 -23.00
N ALA A 226 -4.84 1.47 -23.36
CA ALA A 226 -3.74 1.26 -22.42
C ALA A 226 -3.72 2.34 -21.33
N GLU A 227 -3.91 3.62 -21.71
CA GLU A 227 -4.00 4.73 -20.76
C GLU A 227 -5.16 4.57 -19.78
N VAL A 228 -6.36 4.25 -20.29
CA VAL A 228 -7.57 4.03 -19.48
C VAL A 228 -7.33 2.89 -18.48
N LEU A 229 -6.85 1.74 -18.97
CA LEU A 229 -6.58 0.58 -18.12
C LEU A 229 -5.56 0.88 -17.02
N THR A 230 -4.43 1.50 -17.37
CA THR A 230 -3.39 1.85 -16.40
C THR A 230 -3.88 2.89 -15.40
N THR A 231 -4.68 3.88 -15.83
CA THR A 231 -5.27 4.91 -14.95
C THR A 231 -6.19 4.29 -13.92
N ILE A 232 -7.08 3.38 -14.32
CA ILE A 232 -8.03 2.70 -13.44
C ILE A 232 -7.29 1.81 -12.44
N LEU A 233 -6.37 0.97 -12.91
CA LEU A 233 -5.61 0.06 -12.04
C LEU A 233 -4.71 0.82 -11.04
N GLY A 234 -4.16 1.95 -11.45
CA GLY A 234 -3.32 2.80 -10.59
C GLY A 234 -4.10 3.75 -9.69
N SER A 235 -5.44 3.76 -9.73
CA SER A 235 -6.28 4.77 -9.08
C SER A 235 -5.83 6.21 -9.37
N ALA A 236 -5.32 6.46 -10.58
CA ALA A 236 -4.54 7.65 -10.89
C ALA A 236 -5.39 8.91 -11.11
N LEU A 237 -6.72 8.83 -11.03
CA LEU A 237 -7.62 9.98 -11.11
C LEU A 237 -7.52 10.86 -9.87
N VAL A 238 -7.64 12.18 -10.05
CA VAL A 238 -7.61 13.17 -8.95
C VAL A 238 -8.75 12.99 -7.95
N ALA A 239 -9.90 12.49 -8.40
CA ALA A 239 -11.04 12.19 -7.54
C ALA A 239 -10.84 10.91 -6.69
N GLN A 240 -9.87 10.08 -7.06
CA GLN A 240 -9.51 8.85 -6.36
C GLN A 240 -8.27 9.12 -5.50
N ASP A 241 -7.09 8.87 -6.06
CA ASP A 241 -5.82 8.90 -5.32
C ASP A 241 -4.59 9.26 -6.19
N GLY A 242 -4.82 9.96 -7.30
CA GLY A 242 -3.78 10.32 -8.26
C GLY A 242 -3.81 11.76 -8.77
N PHE A 243 -3.12 12.00 -9.88
CA PHE A 243 -2.91 13.32 -10.47
C PHE A 243 -3.69 13.55 -11.78
N ASN A 244 -4.29 12.53 -12.37
CA ASN A 244 -5.07 12.67 -13.60
C ASN A 244 -6.37 13.44 -13.33
N ALA A 245 -6.37 14.73 -13.69
CA ALA A 245 -7.58 15.55 -13.65
C ALA A 245 -8.50 15.34 -14.86
N GLN A 246 -7.96 14.83 -15.97
CA GLN A 246 -8.71 14.55 -17.19
C GLN A 246 -9.02 13.06 -17.32
N ILE A 247 -10.16 12.77 -17.95
CA ILE A 247 -10.55 11.39 -18.28
C ILE A 247 -9.51 10.82 -19.25
N PRO A 248 -8.88 9.68 -18.93
CA PRO A 248 -7.91 9.04 -19.82
C PRO A 248 -8.57 8.63 -21.14
N GLY A 249 -7.80 8.63 -22.22
CA GLY A 249 -8.27 8.22 -23.53
C GLY A 249 -9.19 9.22 -24.23
N ALA A 250 -9.19 10.50 -23.84
CA ALA A 250 -10.05 11.56 -24.41
C ALA A 250 -9.91 11.80 -25.94
N THR A 251 -8.92 11.18 -26.59
CA THR A 251 -8.78 11.12 -28.06
C THR A 251 -9.62 10.03 -28.74
N LEU A 252 -10.29 9.16 -27.99
CA LEU A 252 -11.27 8.23 -28.54
C LEU A 252 -12.43 9.04 -29.12
N ASP A 253 -12.79 8.75 -30.36
CA ASP A 253 -13.83 9.47 -31.10
C ASP A 253 -15.10 9.60 -30.23
N ARG A 254 -15.58 10.83 -30.05
CA ARG A 254 -16.75 11.16 -29.21
C ARG A 254 -18.04 10.51 -29.71
N SER A 255 -18.01 9.92 -30.92
CA SER A 255 -19.08 9.13 -31.52
C SER A 255 -19.24 7.73 -30.93
N MET A 256 -18.21 7.21 -30.25
CA MET A 256 -18.31 5.94 -29.53
C MET A 256 -19.17 6.14 -28.27
N PRO A 257 -20.17 5.29 -27.98
CA PRO A 257 -20.81 5.28 -26.66
C PRO A 257 -19.68 5.23 -25.64
N SER A 258 -19.70 6.15 -24.66
CA SER A 258 -18.52 6.45 -23.84
C SER A 258 -17.89 5.12 -23.46
N ILE A 259 -16.63 4.90 -23.85
CA ILE A 259 -15.97 3.61 -23.60
C ILE A 259 -16.04 3.27 -22.11
N LEU A 260 -16.13 4.28 -21.25
CA LEU A 260 -16.49 4.15 -19.85
C LEU A 260 -17.89 3.60 -19.62
N THR A 261 -18.94 4.08 -20.28
CA THR A 261 -20.31 3.55 -20.17
C THR A 261 -20.41 2.14 -20.78
N ALA A 262 -19.73 1.86 -21.89
CA ALA A 262 -19.68 0.52 -22.48
C ALA A 262 -18.85 -0.45 -21.64
N ALA A 263 -17.72 -0.01 -21.07
CA ALA A 263 -16.91 -0.78 -20.14
C ALA A 263 -17.61 -0.94 -18.79
N GLU A 264 -18.31 0.08 -18.28
CA GLU A 264 -19.14 0.04 -17.08
C GLU A 264 -20.30 -0.92 -17.29
N GLN A 265 -21.00 -0.86 -18.43
CA GLN A 265 -22.02 -1.86 -18.79
C GLN A 265 -21.41 -3.26 -18.93
N TYR A 266 -20.23 -3.41 -19.53
CA TYR A 266 -19.58 -4.72 -19.67
C TYR A 266 -19.13 -5.29 -18.32
N VAL A 267 -18.51 -4.46 -17.49
CA VAL A 267 -18.01 -4.81 -16.17
C VAL A 267 -19.15 -5.06 -15.18
N LEU A 268 -20.22 -4.26 -15.22
CA LEU A 268 -21.37 -4.39 -14.32
C LEU A 268 -22.40 -5.43 -14.81
N ALA A 269 -22.55 -5.64 -16.13
CA ALA A 269 -23.59 -6.53 -16.68
C ALA A 269 -23.08 -7.85 -17.26
N LEU A 270 -21.80 -7.96 -17.65
CA LEU A 270 -21.29 -9.11 -18.41
C LEU A 270 -20.10 -9.84 -17.77
N GLU A 271 -19.45 -9.29 -16.74
CA GLU A 271 -18.29 -9.92 -16.10
C GLU A 271 -18.58 -10.40 -14.66
N PRO A 272 -18.86 -11.70 -14.45
CA PRO A 272 -19.08 -12.28 -13.12
C PRO A 272 -17.87 -12.09 -12.20
N HIS A 273 -16.65 -12.05 -12.78
CA HIS A 273 -15.42 -12.06 -12.01
C HIS A 273 -15.18 -10.79 -11.19
N LEU A 274 -15.66 -9.62 -11.64
CA LEU A 274 -15.56 -8.41 -10.81
C LEU A 274 -16.47 -8.55 -9.60
N LYS A 275 -17.71 -8.99 -9.79
CA LYS A 275 -18.64 -9.24 -8.69
C LYS A 275 -18.05 -10.26 -7.71
N ASP A 276 -17.56 -11.39 -8.21
CA ASP A 276 -16.92 -12.42 -7.38
C ASP A 276 -15.70 -11.85 -6.62
N SER A 277 -14.92 -10.98 -7.25
CA SER A 277 -13.76 -10.33 -6.63
C SER A 277 -14.16 -9.30 -5.57
N LEU A 278 -15.23 -8.53 -5.80
CA LEU A 278 -15.76 -7.58 -4.83
C LEU A 278 -16.41 -8.30 -3.64
N ASP A 279 -17.11 -9.39 -3.90
CA ASP A 279 -17.71 -10.25 -2.87
C ASP A 279 -16.62 -10.92 -2.03
N ALA A 280 -15.57 -11.47 -2.68
CA ALA A 280 -14.41 -12.04 -2.00
C ALA A 280 -13.65 -10.99 -1.17
N SER A 281 -13.45 -9.78 -1.72
CA SER A 281 -12.79 -8.67 -1.01
C SER A 281 -13.60 -8.20 0.18
N SER A 282 -14.91 -8.06 0.04
CA SER A 282 -15.82 -7.68 1.13
C SER A 282 -15.84 -8.73 2.23
N LEU A 283 -15.86 -10.02 1.86
CA LEU A 283 -15.79 -11.13 2.81
C LEU A 283 -14.47 -11.12 3.58
N GLU A 284 -13.35 -10.84 2.93
CA GLU A 284 -12.04 -10.77 3.57
C GLU A 284 -11.92 -9.56 4.51
N MET A 285 -12.46 -8.40 4.11
CA MET A 285 -12.53 -7.21 4.98
C MET A 285 -13.37 -7.48 6.24
N GLU A 286 -14.50 -8.17 6.11
CA GLU A 286 -15.35 -8.54 7.23
C GLU A 286 -14.67 -9.54 8.18
N LYS A 287 -13.95 -10.54 7.63
CA LYS A 287 -13.11 -11.44 8.47
C LYS A 287 -12.04 -10.65 9.23
N ARG A 288 -11.38 -9.70 8.56
CA ARG A 288 -10.34 -8.87 9.19
C ARG A 288 -10.93 -7.97 10.28
N ARG A 289 -12.12 -7.39 10.06
CA ARG A 289 -12.85 -6.63 11.09
C ARG A 289 -13.12 -7.50 12.32
N ARG A 290 -13.70 -8.68 12.15
CA ARG A 290 -13.97 -9.62 13.25
C ARG A 290 -12.71 -10.07 13.96
N TYR A 291 -11.62 -10.30 13.22
CA TYR A 291 -10.32 -10.63 13.79
C TYR A 291 -9.80 -9.50 14.69
N LEU A 292 -9.87 -8.24 14.23
CA LEU A 292 -9.47 -7.08 15.03
C LEU A 292 -10.34 -6.91 16.28
N GLU A 293 -11.66 -7.08 16.15
CA GLU A 293 -12.59 -7.07 17.30
C GLU A 293 -12.29 -8.18 18.30
N SER A 294 -11.96 -9.38 17.80
CA SER A 294 -11.56 -10.52 18.65
C SER A 294 -10.21 -10.27 19.32
N MET A 295 -9.26 -9.65 18.62
CA MET A 295 -7.97 -9.26 19.19
C MET A 295 -8.13 -8.19 20.26
N GLU A 296 -8.97 -7.19 20.03
CA GLU A 296 -9.28 -6.15 21.01
C GLU A 296 -9.91 -6.76 22.27
N PHE A 297 -10.85 -7.69 22.08
CA PHE A 297 -11.44 -8.47 23.17
C PHE A 297 -10.40 -9.29 23.93
N VAL A 298 -9.47 -9.96 23.25
CA VAL A 298 -8.37 -10.72 23.88
C VAL A 298 -7.40 -9.80 24.61
N SER A 299 -7.07 -8.63 24.06
CA SER A 299 -6.18 -7.66 24.71
C SER A 299 -6.80 -7.00 25.94
N ASN A 300 -8.14 -6.91 25.97
CA ASN A 300 -8.90 -6.40 27.10
C ASN A 300 -9.34 -7.51 28.07
N PHE A 301 -9.01 -8.76 27.78
CA PHE A 301 -9.31 -9.88 28.64
C PHE A 301 -8.41 -9.81 29.89
N PRO A 302 -8.95 -9.86 31.12
CA PRO A 302 -8.14 -9.73 32.32
C PRO A 302 -7.13 -10.88 32.38
N SER A 303 -5.82 -10.59 32.27
CA SER A 303 -4.78 -11.64 32.28
C SER A 303 -4.84 -12.48 33.55
N ALA A 304 -5.29 -11.88 34.66
CA ALA A 304 -5.49 -12.55 35.94
C ALA A 304 -6.54 -13.67 35.90
N GLU A 305 -7.61 -13.53 35.11
CA GLU A 305 -8.67 -14.54 35.02
C GLU A 305 -8.21 -15.75 34.20
N VAL A 306 -7.48 -15.50 33.10
CA VAL A 306 -6.83 -16.54 32.29
C VAL A 306 -5.76 -17.30 33.09
N GLU A 307 -4.93 -16.57 33.83
CA GLU A 307 -3.91 -17.18 34.70
C GLU A 307 -4.54 -18.02 35.81
N ASN A 308 -5.67 -17.59 36.39
CA ASN A 308 -6.37 -18.33 37.42
C ASN A 308 -6.98 -19.63 36.88
N THR A 309 -7.67 -19.58 35.73
CA THR A 309 -8.21 -20.79 35.07
C THR A 309 -7.10 -21.75 34.64
N LEU A 310 -5.96 -21.26 34.16
CA LEU A 310 -4.79 -22.10 33.85
C LEU A 310 -4.19 -22.74 35.12
N GLY A 311 -4.23 -22.02 36.25
CA GLY A 311 -3.86 -22.55 37.56
C GLY A 311 -4.75 -23.71 38.00
N GLU A 312 -6.07 -23.53 37.92
CA GLU A 312 -7.07 -24.56 38.22
C GLU A 312 -6.90 -25.80 37.33
N LEU A 313 -6.70 -25.61 36.02
CA LEU A 313 -6.46 -26.70 35.07
C LEU A 313 -5.20 -27.52 35.42
N ARG A 314 -4.11 -26.86 35.83
CA ARG A 314 -2.90 -27.56 36.29
C ARG A 314 -3.14 -28.34 37.57
N GLY A 315 -3.95 -27.80 38.49
CA GLY A 315 -4.37 -28.48 39.72
C GLY A 315 -5.11 -29.78 39.39
N HIS A 316 -6.15 -29.71 38.55
CA HIS A 316 -6.89 -30.89 38.11
C HIS A 316 -6.01 -31.88 37.34
N GLN A 317 -5.06 -31.41 36.53
CA GLN A 317 -4.14 -32.30 35.83
C GLN A 317 -3.24 -33.08 36.81
N GLN A 318 -2.79 -32.46 37.90
CA GLN A 318 -2.05 -33.14 38.96
C GLN A 318 -2.91 -34.16 39.71
N GLU A 319 -4.18 -33.84 39.96
CA GLU A 319 -5.13 -34.79 40.58
C GLU A 319 -5.32 -36.02 39.70
N ILE A 320 -5.50 -35.85 38.38
CA ILE A 320 -5.62 -36.96 37.42
C ILE A 320 -4.37 -37.85 37.48
N TYR A 321 -3.17 -37.28 37.44
CA TYR A 321 -1.94 -38.09 37.55
C TYR A 321 -1.84 -38.84 38.88
N SER A 322 -2.22 -38.20 39.99
CA SER A 322 -2.27 -38.88 41.29
C SER A 322 -3.26 -40.05 41.29
N ILE A 323 -4.42 -39.90 40.64
CA ILE A 323 -5.42 -40.96 40.54
C ILE A 323 -4.90 -42.11 39.68
N ASP A 324 -4.26 -41.82 38.55
CA ASP A 324 -3.66 -42.84 37.68
C ASP A 324 -2.59 -43.66 38.42
N ASP A 325 -1.73 -43.00 39.20
CA ASP A 325 -0.72 -43.66 40.03
C ASP A 325 -1.37 -44.58 41.09
N GLN A 326 -2.46 -44.12 41.72
CA GLN A 326 -3.22 -44.93 42.68
C GLN A 326 -3.88 -46.14 42.01
N TYR A 327 -4.45 -45.97 40.82
CA TYR A 327 -5.00 -47.08 40.04
C TYR A 327 -3.93 -48.08 39.62
N ALA A 328 -2.76 -47.61 39.16
CA ALA A 328 -1.65 -48.48 38.79
C ALA A 328 -1.10 -49.27 40.00
N ALA A 329 -1.11 -48.68 41.20
CA ALA A 329 -0.77 -49.39 42.43
C ALA A 329 -1.82 -50.44 42.81
N LEU A 330 -3.11 -50.12 42.65
CA LEU A 330 -4.22 -51.04 42.92
C LEU A 330 -4.21 -52.24 41.97
N ILE A 331 -4.00 -52.01 40.68
CA ILE A 331 -3.89 -53.08 39.66
C ILE A 331 -2.77 -54.05 40.05
N ARG A 332 -1.57 -53.54 40.37
CA ARG A 332 -0.44 -54.37 40.82
C ARG A 332 -0.77 -55.22 42.05
N ARG A 333 -1.56 -54.68 42.98
CA ARG A 333 -2.01 -55.43 44.16
C ARG A 333 -2.98 -56.54 43.80
N ILE A 334 -3.97 -56.27 42.94
CA ILE A 334 -4.93 -57.27 42.46
C ILE A 334 -4.22 -58.38 41.71
N GLU A 335 -3.25 -58.05 40.85
CA GLU A 335 -2.43 -59.03 40.13
C GLU A 335 -1.64 -59.94 41.09
N ALA A 336 -1.03 -59.36 42.13
CA ALA A 336 -0.31 -60.12 43.15
C ALA A 336 -1.23 -61.06 43.94
N ASP A 337 -2.39 -60.55 44.39
CA ASP A 337 -3.39 -61.34 45.12
C ASP A 337 -3.97 -62.47 44.25
N THR A 338 -4.20 -62.20 42.97
CA THR A 338 -4.68 -63.21 42.00
C THR A 338 -3.62 -64.30 41.78
N ALA A 339 -2.35 -63.93 41.64
CA ALA A 339 -1.25 -64.88 41.51
C ALA A 339 -1.06 -65.74 42.78
N GLU A 340 -1.31 -65.18 43.97
CA GLU A 340 -1.32 -65.93 45.23
C GLU A 340 -2.49 -66.91 45.31
N MET A 341 -3.72 -66.48 44.99
CA MET A 341 -4.89 -67.36 44.95
C MET A 341 -4.72 -68.51 43.95
N GLN A 342 -4.12 -68.25 42.79
CA GLN A 342 -3.83 -69.29 41.79
C GLN A 342 -2.83 -70.32 42.33
N ARG A 343 -1.78 -69.89 43.04
CA ARG A 343 -0.83 -70.79 43.71
C ARG A 343 -1.51 -71.63 44.80
N GLN A 344 -2.39 -71.03 45.60
CA GLN A 344 -3.15 -71.75 46.62
C GLN A 344 -4.09 -72.79 46.00
N LYS A 345 -4.75 -72.45 44.89
CA LYS A 345 -5.61 -73.38 44.14
C LYS A 345 -4.80 -74.57 43.60
N GLU A 346 -3.66 -74.32 42.96
CA GLU A 346 -2.79 -75.38 42.43
C GLU A 346 -2.26 -76.31 43.55
N ALA A 347 -1.89 -75.75 44.70
CA ALA A 347 -1.49 -76.53 45.88
C ALA A 347 -2.63 -77.41 46.39
N ALA A 348 -3.85 -76.87 46.48
CA ALA A 348 -5.03 -77.62 46.90
C ALA A 348 -5.39 -78.74 45.90
N GLU A 349 -5.34 -78.47 44.60
CA GLU A 349 -5.55 -79.48 43.56
C GLU A 349 -4.49 -80.59 43.63
N SER A 350 -3.22 -80.24 43.85
CA SER A 350 -2.14 -81.21 44.02
C SER A 350 -2.35 -82.08 45.26
N TYR A 351 -2.82 -81.49 46.36
CA TYR A 351 -3.15 -82.21 47.59
C TYR A 351 -4.31 -83.19 47.39
N VAL A 352 -5.38 -82.79 46.68
CA VAL A 352 -6.50 -83.66 46.32
C VAL A 352 -6.02 -84.83 45.45
N ARG A 353 -5.17 -84.59 44.45
CA ARG A 353 -4.60 -85.67 43.60
C ARG A 353 -3.81 -86.68 44.44
N LEU A 354 -3.02 -86.23 45.41
CA LEU A 354 -2.28 -87.12 46.32
C LEU A 354 -3.22 -87.97 47.18
N LEU A 355 -4.28 -87.38 47.74
CA LEU A 355 -5.29 -88.13 48.52
C LEU A 355 -6.03 -89.17 47.68
N THR A 356 -6.29 -88.85 46.40
CA THR A 356 -7.00 -89.76 45.48
C THR A 356 -6.11 -90.92 45.02
N ALA A 357 -4.79 -90.80 45.10
CA ALA A 357 -3.84 -91.86 44.71
C ALA A 357 -3.53 -92.86 45.85
N VAL A 358 -3.89 -92.54 47.10
CA VAL A 358 -3.65 -93.37 48.30
C VAL A 358 -4.86 -94.24 48.66
N ASN A 359 -6.05 -93.90 48.15
CA ASN A 359 -7.27 -94.72 48.21
C ASN A 359 -7.43 -95.52 46.92
#